data_AF-A0A959UC97-F1
#
_entry.id   AF-A0A959UC97-F1
#
_cell.length_a   1.000
_cell.length_b   1.000
_cell.length_c   1.000
_cell.angle_alpha   90.00
_cell.angle_beta   90.00
_cell.angle_gamma   90.00
#
_symmetry.space_group_name_H-M   'P 1'
#
loop_
_entity.id
_entity.type
_entity.pdbx_description
1 polymer ?
#
loop_
_entity_poly.entity_id
_entity_poly.type
_entity_poly.pdbx_seq_one_letter_code
_entity_poly.pdbx_strand_id
1 'polypeptide(L)'
;MKPHIKYLKSLGACQNTIDYADQYDSLQEAWDNCTKGDLMILLLHKQSGTNVDHFVINKHYFVTGLNLYYRSCGSILKISPRECANIIRAYFPKIREGK
;
A
#
# COMPACT_ATOMS: atom_id res chain seq x y z
N MET A 1 9.17 -20.61 4.71
CA MET A 1 8.23 -19.54 4.30
C MET A 1 8.37 -18.39 5.28
N LYS A 2 8.66 -17.17 4.80
CA LYS A 2 8.90 -16.01 5.66
C LYS A 2 7.61 -15.62 6.43
N PRO A 3 7.69 -15.17 7.71
CA PRO A 3 6.50 -14.87 8.52
C PRO A 3 5.56 -13.84 7.87
N HIS A 4 6.13 -12.80 7.28
CA HIS A 4 5.37 -11.75 6.63
C HIS A 4 4.64 -12.21 5.36
N ILE A 5 5.16 -13.24 4.68
CA ILE A 5 4.49 -13.90 3.55
C ILE A 5 3.30 -14.73 4.03
N LYS A 6 3.43 -15.43 5.16
CA LYS A 6 2.29 -16.11 5.80
C LYS A 6 1.20 -15.10 6.16
N TYR A 7 1.59 -13.95 6.70
CA TYR A 7 0.67 -12.87 7.03
C TYR A 7 -0.05 -12.32 5.77
N LEU A 8 0.67 -11.98 4.70
CA LEU A 8 0.05 -11.54 3.44
C LEU A 8 -0.94 -12.56 2.86
N LYS A 9 -0.59 -13.85 2.89
CA LYS A 9 -1.49 -14.93 2.47
C LYS A 9 -2.75 -14.99 3.33
N SER A 10 -2.62 -14.81 4.65
CA SER A 10 -3.78 -14.79 5.56
C SER A 10 -4.73 -13.62 5.29
N LEU A 11 -4.23 -12.52 4.74
CA LEU A 11 -5.03 -11.38 4.32
C LEU A 11 -5.67 -11.55 2.93
N GLY A 12 -5.40 -12.65 2.22
CA GLY A 12 -5.83 -12.83 0.84
C GLY A 12 -5.17 -11.84 -0.14
N ALA A 13 -3.89 -11.52 0.09
CA ALA A 13 -3.10 -10.75 -0.87
C ALA A 13 -2.98 -11.52 -2.21
N CYS A 14 -2.95 -10.79 -3.33
CA CYS A 14 -2.78 -11.41 -4.64
C CYS A 14 -1.34 -11.95 -4.83
N GLN A 15 -1.17 -12.90 -5.75
CA GLN A 15 0.13 -13.55 -5.99
C GLN A 15 1.23 -12.55 -6.32
N ASN A 16 0.95 -11.52 -7.13
CA ASN A 16 1.92 -10.45 -7.45
C ASN A 16 2.42 -9.70 -6.20
N THR A 17 1.57 -9.49 -5.19
CA THR A 17 1.97 -8.85 -3.93
C THR A 17 2.85 -9.78 -3.11
N ILE A 18 2.51 -11.07 -3.09
CA ILE A 18 3.29 -12.11 -2.41
C ILE A 18 4.68 -12.24 -3.05
N ASP A 19 4.75 -12.40 -4.38
CA ASP A 19 6.00 -12.57 -5.14
C ASP A 19 6.92 -11.36 -5.00
N TYR A 20 6.34 -10.16 -4.92
CA TYR A 20 7.09 -8.94 -4.68
C TYR A 20 7.68 -8.92 -3.25
N ALA A 21 6.85 -9.21 -2.24
CA ALA A 21 7.29 -9.18 -0.84
C ALA A 21 8.26 -10.32 -0.47
N ASP A 22 8.23 -11.45 -1.19
CA ASP A 22 9.10 -12.61 -0.92
C ASP A 22 10.58 -12.32 -1.25
N GLN A 23 10.84 -11.32 -2.09
CA GLN A 23 12.18 -10.83 -2.43
C GLN A 23 12.89 -10.12 -1.26
N TYR A 24 12.17 -9.79 -0.19
CA TYR A 24 12.67 -9.02 0.95
C TYR A 24 12.54 -9.80 2.25
N ASP A 25 13.32 -9.45 3.26
CA ASP A 25 13.33 -10.17 4.54
C ASP A 25 12.21 -9.72 5.48
N SER A 26 11.62 -8.56 5.21
CA SER A 26 10.51 -7.99 5.98
C SER A 26 9.51 -7.26 5.06
N LEU A 27 8.26 -7.10 5.51
CA LEU A 27 7.27 -6.25 4.84
C LEU A 27 7.68 -4.78 4.89
N GLN A 28 8.35 -4.36 5.95
CA GLN A 28 8.88 -3.00 6.04
C GLN A 28 9.92 -2.74 4.95
N GLU A 29 10.84 -3.67 4.74
CA GLU A 29 11.85 -3.55 3.68
C GLU A 29 11.21 -3.58 2.28
N ALA A 30 10.23 -4.47 2.07
CA ALA A 30 9.46 -4.50 0.82
C ALA A 30 8.74 -3.16 0.57
N TRP A 31 8.19 -2.55 1.63
CA TRP A 31 7.53 -1.25 1.60
C TRP A 31 8.49 -0.12 1.27
N ASP A 32 9.64 -0.08 1.92
CA ASP A 32 10.68 0.94 1.71
C ASP A 32 11.20 0.90 0.27
N ASN A 33 11.29 -0.29 -0.33
CA ASN A 33 11.71 -0.49 -1.71
C ASN A 33 10.56 -0.44 -2.75
N CYS A 34 9.30 -0.38 -2.33
CA CYS A 34 8.13 -0.46 -3.22
C CYS A 34 8.02 0.69 -4.23
N THR A 35 8.42 0.48 -5.49
CA THR A 35 8.23 1.50 -6.54
C THR A 35 6.80 1.52 -7.12
N LYS A 36 5.94 0.62 -6.65
CA LYS A 36 4.59 0.33 -7.18
C LYS A 36 3.51 0.73 -6.16
N GLY A 37 3.02 1.97 -6.24
CA GLY A 37 2.05 2.51 -5.27
C GLY A 37 0.72 1.73 -5.19
N ASP A 38 0.32 1.05 -6.26
CA ASP A 38 -0.83 0.15 -6.31
C ASP A 38 -0.69 -1.03 -5.32
N LEU A 39 0.50 -1.64 -5.23
CA LEU A 39 0.75 -2.72 -4.27
C LEU A 39 0.70 -2.21 -2.82
N MET A 40 1.19 -1.00 -2.57
CA MET A 40 1.16 -0.39 -1.23
C MET A 40 -0.27 -0.12 -0.78
N ILE A 41 -1.12 0.38 -1.67
CA ILE A 41 -2.51 0.64 -1.33
C ILE A 41 -3.28 -0.67 -1.11
N LEU A 42 -3.05 -1.68 -1.96
CA LEU A 42 -3.67 -2.98 -1.76
C LEU A 42 -3.27 -3.59 -0.42
N LEU A 43 -2.00 -3.47 -0.02
CA LEU A 43 -1.54 -3.89 1.30
C LEU A 43 -2.31 -3.15 2.42
N LEU A 44 -2.39 -1.83 2.36
CA LEU A 44 -3.12 -1.05 3.36
C LEU A 44 -4.60 -1.44 3.44
N HIS A 45 -5.24 -1.69 2.29
CA HIS A 45 -6.63 -2.14 2.20
C HIS A 45 -6.83 -3.47 2.92
N LYS A 46 -5.92 -4.41 2.69
CA LYS A 46 -5.94 -5.71 3.35
C LYS A 46 -5.71 -5.61 4.85
N GLN A 47 -4.83 -4.70 5.29
CA GLN A 47 -4.55 -4.49 6.71
C GLN A 47 -5.67 -3.76 7.46
N SER A 48 -6.39 -2.84 6.80
CA SER A 48 -7.47 -2.08 7.42
C SER A 48 -8.78 -2.89 7.54
N GLY A 49 -8.86 -4.06 6.91
CA GLY A 49 -10.05 -4.91 6.89
C GLY A 49 -11.26 -4.25 6.21
N THR A 50 -11.04 -3.13 5.53
CA THR A 50 -12.06 -2.31 4.90
C THR A 50 -11.91 -2.45 3.40
N ASN A 51 -13.00 -2.73 2.70
CA ASN A 51 -13.05 -2.65 1.24
C ASN A 51 -13.04 -1.18 0.79
N VAL A 52 -11.99 -0.44 1.14
CA VAL A 52 -11.88 0.97 0.85
C VAL A 52 -11.20 1.18 -0.50
N ASP A 53 -11.99 1.64 -1.46
CA ASP A 53 -11.50 2.20 -2.73
C ASP A 53 -10.79 3.56 -2.51
N HIS A 54 -10.88 4.11 -1.28
CA HIS A 54 -10.38 5.42 -0.91
C HIS A 54 -9.61 5.40 0.43
N PHE A 55 -8.38 5.92 0.47
CA PHE A 55 -7.62 6.11 1.71
C PHE A 55 -7.60 7.57 2.11
N VAL A 56 -8.08 7.91 3.30
CA VAL A 56 -8.05 9.28 3.81
C VAL A 56 -6.82 9.45 4.71
N ILE A 57 -5.97 10.42 4.36
CA ILE A 57 -4.80 10.81 5.13
C ILE A 57 -4.86 12.32 5.36
N ASN A 58 -5.16 12.74 6.59
CA ASN A 58 -5.07 14.13 7.05
C ASN A 58 -5.62 15.20 6.06
N LYS A 59 -6.94 15.22 5.84
CA LYS A 59 -7.66 16.06 4.85
C LYS A 59 -7.33 15.80 3.37
N HIS A 60 -6.49 14.81 3.08
CA HIS A 60 -6.26 14.29 1.74
C HIS A 60 -6.93 12.93 1.57
N TYR A 61 -7.27 12.57 0.35
CA TYR A 61 -7.69 11.20 0.06
C TYR A 61 -7.08 10.68 -1.23
N PHE A 62 -6.75 9.39 -1.23
CA PHE A 62 -6.34 8.62 -2.39
C PHE A 62 -7.53 7.85 -2.91
N VAL A 63 -7.67 7.74 -4.23
CA VAL A 63 -8.64 6.85 -4.88
C VAL A 63 -7.89 5.85 -5.73
N THR A 64 -8.25 4.59 -5.60
CA THR A 64 -7.65 3.50 -6.38
C THR A 64 -8.62 2.92 -7.37
N GLY A 65 -8.23 2.95 -8.64
CA GLY A 65 -8.88 2.27 -9.77
C GLY A 65 -7.85 2.06 -10.90
N LEU A 66 -8.28 2.12 -12.17
CA LEU A 66 -7.35 2.08 -13.33
C LEU A 66 -6.30 3.22 -13.32
N ASN A 67 -6.55 4.29 -12.55
CA ASN A 67 -5.63 5.40 -12.34
C ASN A 67 -5.57 5.73 -10.84
N LEU A 68 -4.43 6.27 -10.40
CA LEU A 68 -4.23 6.76 -9.03
C LEU A 68 -4.51 8.26 -8.96
N TYR A 69 -5.44 8.63 -8.08
CA TYR A 69 -5.80 10.02 -7.85
C TYR A 69 -5.52 10.41 -6.40
N TYR A 70 -4.94 11.59 -6.23
CA TYR A 70 -4.75 12.24 -4.94
C TYR A 70 -5.61 13.50 -4.91
N ARG A 71 -6.52 13.61 -3.93
CA ARG A 71 -7.24 14.86 -3.66
C ARG A 71 -6.64 15.54 -2.45
N SER A 72 -6.34 16.83 -2.63
CA SER A 72 -5.94 17.75 -1.56
C SER A 72 -6.78 19.02 -1.63
N CYS A 73 -7.40 19.41 -0.51
CA CYS A 73 -8.12 20.69 -0.39
C CYS A 73 -9.08 21.01 -1.55
N GLY A 74 -9.79 20.01 -2.07
CA GLY A 74 -10.73 20.18 -3.19
C GLY A 74 -10.15 19.97 -4.60
N SER A 75 -8.84 19.93 -4.79
CA SER A 75 -8.20 19.69 -6.09
C SER A 75 -7.83 18.22 -6.28
N ILE A 76 -8.22 17.63 -7.41
CA ILE A 76 -7.78 16.28 -7.81
C ILE A 76 -6.53 16.40 -8.66
N LEU A 77 -5.47 15.71 -8.27
CA LEU A 77 -4.26 15.52 -9.04
C LEU A 77 -4.13 14.05 -9.42
N LYS A 78 -3.85 13.80 -10.71
CA LYS A 78 -3.41 12.49 -11.17
C LYS A 78 -1.92 12.38 -10.84
N ILE A 79 -1.55 11.34 -10.12
CA ILE A 79 -0.16 11.11 -9.72
C ILE A 79 0.32 9.76 -10.22
N SER A 80 1.62 9.63 -10.43
CA SER A 80 2.23 8.35 -10.77
C SER A 80 2.15 7.37 -9.58
N PRO A 81 2.21 6.05 -9.84
CA PRO A 81 2.35 5.06 -8.77
C PRO A 81 3.53 5.31 -7.83
N ARG A 82 4.63 5.87 -8.35
CA ARG A 82 5.82 6.20 -7.54
C ARG A 82 5.56 7.38 -6.61
N GLU A 83 4.93 8.45 -7.08
CA GLU A 83 4.58 9.60 -6.22
C GLU A 83 3.59 9.19 -5.13
N CYS A 84 2.63 8.34 -5.48
CA CYS A 84 1.67 7.80 -4.52
C CYS A 84 2.37 7.01 -3.42
N ALA A 85 3.30 6.12 -3.79
CA ALA A 85 4.13 5.39 -2.84
C ALA A 85 4.84 6.34 -1.86
N ASN A 86 5.49 7.39 -2.38
CA ASN A 86 6.21 8.37 -1.55
C ASN A 86 5.30 9.09 -0.55
N ILE A 87 4.11 9.53 -0.98
CA ILE A 87 3.18 10.19 -0.06
C ILE A 87 2.74 9.20 1.02
N ILE A 88 2.35 7.99 0.65
CA ILE A 88 1.89 6.99 1.61
C ILE A 88 3.01 6.65 2.61
N ARG A 89 4.27 6.50 2.20
CA ARG A 89 5.41 6.31 3.13
C ARG A 89 5.55 7.43 4.14
N ALA A 90 5.39 8.68 3.70
CA ALA A 90 5.52 9.84 4.57
C ALA A 90 4.48 9.84 5.70
N TYR A 91 3.31 9.25 5.46
CA TYR A 91 2.22 9.20 6.45
C TYR A 91 2.10 7.86 7.20
N PHE A 92 2.61 6.77 6.63
CA PHE A 92 2.65 5.44 7.24
C PHE A 92 4.11 4.97 7.33
N PRO A 93 4.87 5.46 8.33
CA PRO A 93 6.30 5.17 8.44
C PRO A 93 6.60 3.73 8.85
N LYS A 94 5.61 2.97 9.36
CA LYS A 94 5.78 1.56 9.73
C LYS A 94 4.61 0.71 9.29
N ILE A 95 4.91 -0.36 8.55
CA ILE A 95 3.97 -1.41 8.22
C ILE A 95 3.96 -2.45 9.32
N ARG A 96 2.76 -2.87 9.71
CA ARG A 96 2.59 -3.93 10.69
C ARG A 96 2.91 -5.27 10.04
N GLU A 97 3.76 -6.05 10.70
CA GLU A 97 3.98 -7.44 10.33
C GLU A 97 3.10 -8.31 11.23
N GLY A 98 2.42 -9.31 10.66
CA GLY A 98 1.68 -10.29 11.44
C GLY A 98 2.62 -10.96 12.43
N LYS A 99 2.36 -10.76 13.73
CA LYS A 99 3.03 -11.49 14.81
C LYS A 99 2.53 -12.93 14.87
#